data_AF-X6NZA1-F1
#
_entry.id   AF-X6NZA1-F1
#
_cell.length_a   1.000
_cell.length_b   1.000
_cell.length_c   1.000
_cell.angle_alpha   90.00
_cell.angle_beta   90.00
_cell.angle_gamma   90.00
#
_symmetry.space_group_name_H-M   'P 1'
#
loop_
_entity.id
_entity.type
_entity.pdbx_description
1 polymer ?
#
loop_
_entity_poly.entity_id
_entity_poly.type
_entity_poly.pdbx_seq_one_letter_code
_entity_poly.pdbx_strand_id
1 'polypeptide(L)'
;MYSVTNLDLLLSKYPSYWADFSNFNATLMLGNGPILQEWRYYLAIMAASRYDCEPLIGFLECKFQEHHGNPAWLIGGLDASDRKLKKITQLNALLAHQPWAISPDHIAVLFYLLL
;
A
#
# COMPACT_ATOMS: atom_id res chain seq x y z
N MET A 1 -19.35 -4.27 8.19
CA MET A 1 -18.94 -5.09 9.36
C MET A 1 -17.46 -5.41 9.13
N TYR A 2 -16.54 -4.88 9.93
CA TYR A 2 -15.11 -5.13 9.72
C TYR A 2 -14.83 -6.62 9.96
N SER A 3 -14.28 -7.31 8.97
CA SER A 3 -13.80 -8.67 9.14
C SER A 3 -12.54 -8.64 10.02
N VAL A 4 -12.58 -9.37 11.13
CA VAL A 4 -11.43 -9.50 12.05
C VAL A 4 -10.39 -10.38 11.38
N THR A 5 -9.17 -9.87 11.20
CA THR A 5 -8.07 -10.62 10.60
C THR A 5 -7.27 -11.39 11.65
N ASN A 6 -6.46 -12.36 11.22
CA ASN A 6 -5.52 -13.05 12.11
C ASN A 6 -4.48 -12.08 12.73
N LEU A 7 -4.13 -11.01 12.02
CA LEU A 7 -3.27 -9.95 12.55
C LEU A 7 -3.98 -9.19 13.67
N ASP A 8 -5.26 -8.85 13.51
CA ASP A 8 -6.05 -8.21 14.57
C ASP A 8 -6.14 -9.08 15.82
N LEU A 9 -6.35 -10.40 15.65
CA LEU A 9 -6.37 -11.35 16.77
C LEU A 9 -5.02 -11.38 17.51
N LEU A 10 -3.90 -11.36 16.78
CA LEU A 10 -2.58 -11.33 17.38
C LEU A 10 -2.34 -10.03 18.15
N LEU A 11 -2.64 -8.89 17.52
CA LEU A 11 -2.37 -7.57 18.08
C LEU A 11 -3.29 -7.24 19.25
N SER A 12 -4.53 -7.75 19.27
CA SER A 12 -5.48 -7.55 20.39
C SER A 12 -4.97 -8.05 21.75
N LYS A 13 -3.96 -8.93 21.77
CA LYS A 13 -3.24 -9.34 22.99
C LYS A 13 -2.48 -8.19 23.66
N TYR A 14 -2.21 -7.11 22.92
CA TYR A 14 -1.54 -5.90 23.37
C TYR A 14 -2.46 -4.68 23.12
N PRO A 15 -3.43 -4.41 24.01
CA PRO A 15 -4.55 -3.51 23.71
C PRO A 15 -4.16 -2.06 23.36
N SER A 16 -3.12 -1.52 24.02
CA SER A 16 -2.63 -0.17 23.71
C SER A 16 -2.04 -0.10 22.30
N TYR A 17 -1.17 -1.07 21.96
CA TYR A 17 -0.59 -1.15 20.63
C TYR A 17 -1.66 -1.39 19.56
N TRP A 18 -2.64 -2.26 19.83
CA TRP A 18 -3.75 -2.51 18.91
C TRP A 18 -4.55 -1.24 18.64
N ALA A 19 -4.88 -0.45 19.68
CA ALA A 19 -5.59 0.81 19.50
C ALA A 19 -4.82 1.78 18.59
N ASP A 20 -3.52 1.96 18.83
CA ASP A 20 -2.68 2.84 18.02
C ASP A 20 -2.56 2.34 16.57
N PHE A 21 -2.33 1.02 16.39
CA PHE A 21 -2.24 0.39 15.08
C PHE A 21 -3.55 0.51 14.29
N SER A 22 -4.69 0.18 14.90
CA SER A 22 -6.00 0.24 14.26
C SER A 22 -6.37 1.68 13.88
N ASN A 23 -6.06 2.66 14.73
CA ASN A 23 -6.27 4.07 14.42
C ASN A 23 -5.39 4.53 13.24
N PHE A 24 -4.11 4.14 13.25
CA PHE A 24 -3.19 4.45 12.15
C PHE A 24 -3.68 3.82 10.84
N ASN A 25 -3.99 2.52 10.85
CA ASN A 25 -4.42 1.79 9.67
C ASN A 25 -5.75 2.32 9.11
N ALA A 26 -6.73 2.62 9.97
CA ALA A 26 -7.99 3.23 9.56
C ALA A 26 -7.77 4.62 8.95
N THR A 27 -6.92 5.45 9.55
CA THR A 27 -6.57 6.77 9.03
C THR A 27 -5.89 6.66 7.67
N LEU A 28 -4.91 5.78 7.55
CA LEU A 28 -4.13 5.57 6.33
C LEU A 28 -5.00 5.06 5.19
N MET A 29 -5.82 4.04 5.42
CA MET A 29 -6.55 3.34 4.34
C MET A 29 -7.93 3.95 4.06
N LEU A 30 -8.65 4.37 5.09
CA LEU A 30 -10.06 4.81 4.99
C LEU A 30 -10.25 6.31 5.26
N GLY A 31 -9.30 6.96 5.93
CA GLY A 31 -9.38 8.37 6.29
C GLY A 31 -9.41 9.30 5.08
N ASN A 32 -10.02 10.48 5.24
CA ASN A 32 -10.00 11.52 4.22
C ASN A 32 -8.55 11.90 3.88
N GLY A 33 -8.23 11.98 2.59
CA GLY A 33 -6.87 12.28 2.15
C GLY A 33 -6.79 12.52 0.64
N PRO A 34 -5.63 12.99 0.16
CA PRO A 34 -5.44 13.40 -1.25
C PRO A 34 -5.39 12.22 -2.23
N ILE A 35 -5.22 10.99 -1.74
CA ILE A 35 -5.13 9.77 -2.55
C ILE A 35 -6.44 8.99 -2.43
N LEU A 36 -6.96 8.51 -3.56
CA LEU A 36 -8.16 7.66 -3.63
C LEU A 36 -7.95 6.32 -2.91
N GLN A 37 -9.01 5.70 -2.39
CA GLN A 37 -8.89 4.53 -1.52
C GLN A 37 -8.30 3.33 -2.26
N GLU A 38 -8.74 3.05 -3.47
CA GLU A 38 -8.22 1.98 -4.32
C GLU A 38 -6.73 2.18 -4.65
N TRP A 39 -6.27 3.41 -4.84
CA TRP A 39 -4.84 3.71 -5.03
C TRP A 39 -4.03 3.37 -3.78
N ARG A 40 -4.57 3.61 -2.57
CA ARG A 40 -3.90 3.26 -1.30
C ARG A 40 -3.76 1.76 -1.15
N TYR A 41 -4.81 0.99 -1.46
CA TYR A 41 -4.74 -0.47 -1.45
C TYR A 41 -3.75 -1.01 -2.48
N TYR A 42 -3.71 -0.45 -3.70
CA TYR A 42 -2.73 -0.87 -4.69
C TYR A 42 -1.28 -0.54 -4.29
N LEU A 43 -1.05 0.63 -3.69
CA LEU A 43 0.26 0.97 -3.11
C LEU A 43 0.66 0.01 -1.99
N ALA A 44 -0.29 -0.39 -1.14
CA ALA A 44 -0.05 -1.38 -0.11
C ALA A 44 0.28 -2.76 -0.70
N ILE A 45 -0.38 -3.18 -1.79
CA ILE A 45 -0.04 -4.40 -2.54
C ILE A 45 1.40 -4.30 -3.02
N MET A 46 1.77 -3.20 -3.71
CA MET A 46 3.14 -2.97 -4.20
C MET A 46 4.17 -3.07 -3.07
N ALA A 47 3.88 -2.54 -1.89
CA ALA A 47 4.76 -2.62 -0.73
C ALA A 47 4.88 -4.05 -0.18
N ALA A 48 3.75 -4.75 0.00
CA ALA A 48 3.71 -6.13 0.49
C ALA A 48 4.40 -7.12 -0.48
N SER A 49 4.26 -6.91 -1.78
CA SER A 49 4.92 -7.69 -2.83
C SER A 49 6.46 -7.58 -2.81
N ARG A 50 7.06 -6.62 -2.10
CA ARG A 50 8.53 -6.57 -1.94
C ARG A 50 9.09 -7.68 -1.06
N TYR A 51 8.24 -8.32 -0.27
CA TYR A 51 8.62 -9.36 0.69
C TYR A 51 7.85 -10.67 0.47
N ASP A 52 7.19 -10.83 -0.68
CA ASP A 52 6.38 -12.01 -1.01
C ASP A 52 5.37 -12.38 0.10
N CYS A 53 4.76 -11.38 0.73
CA CYS A 53 3.82 -11.58 1.83
C CYS A 53 2.43 -11.97 1.31
N GLU A 54 2.29 -13.19 0.78
CA GLU A 54 1.06 -13.68 0.13
C GLU A 54 -0.22 -13.47 0.95
N PRO A 55 -0.26 -13.74 2.29
CA PRO A 55 -1.48 -13.53 3.06
C PRO A 55 -1.91 -12.05 3.10
N LEU A 56 -0.95 -11.14 3.18
CA LEU A 56 -1.22 -9.70 3.17
C LEU A 56 -1.59 -9.22 1.78
N ILE A 57 -0.90 -9.71 0.73
CA ILE A 57 -1.21 -9.39 -0.66
C ILE A 57 -2.65 -9.79 -0.97
N GLY A 58 -3.06 -11.03 -0.71
CA GLY A 58 -4.42 -11.50 -0.98
C GLY A 58 -5.49 -10.72 -0.21
N PHE A 59 -5.21 -10.34 1.05
CA PHE A 59 -6.10 -9.45 1.81
C PHE A 59 -6.24 -8.08 1.15
N LEU A 60 -5.13 -7.47 0.74
CA LEU A 60 -5.12 -6.15 0.12
C LEU A 60 -5.75 -6.15 -1.28
N GLU A 61 -5.59 -7.23 -2.06
CA GLU A 61 -6.27 -7.41 -3.35
C GLU A 61 -7.79 -7.48 -3.18
N CYS A 62 -8.26 -8.22 -2.18
CA CYS A 62 -9.68 -8.25 -1.83
C CYS A 62 -10.19 -6.84 -1.48
N LYS A 63 -9.45 -6.09 -0.65
CA LYS A 63 -9.80 -4.71 -0.30
C LYS A 63 -9.75 -3.76 -1.50
N PHE A 64 -8.77 -3.90 -2.38
CA PHE A 64 -8.70 -3.13 -3.61
C PHE A 64 -9.97 -3.32 -4.46
N GLN A 65 -10.46 -4.56 -4.59
CA GLN A 65 -11.70 -4.88 -5.30
C GLN A 65 -12.95 -4.37 -4.59
N GLU A 66 -13.04 -4.51 -3.26
CA GLU A 66 -14.14 -3.97 -2.45
C GLU A 66 -14.31 -2.45 -2.62
N HIS A 67 -13.20 -1.75 -2.83
CA HIS A 67 -13.16 -0.30 -3.08
C HIS A 67 -13.16 0.06 -4.57
N HIS A 68 -13.67 -0.82 -5.44
CA HIS A 68 -13.86 -0.60 -6.88
C HIS A 68 -12.57 -0.31 -7.68
N GLY A 69 -11.44 -0.83 -7.21
CA GLY A 69 -10.19 -0.79 -7.93
C GLY A 69 -10.26 -1.50 -9.29
N ASN A 70 -9.54 -0.98 -10.28
CA ASN A 70 -9.54 -1.53 -11.65
C ASN A 70 -8.92 -2.94 -11.68
N PRO A 71 -9.68 -4.01 -12.01
CA PRO A 71 -9.16 -5.38 -12.01
C PRO A 71 -7.98 -5.60 -12.95
N ALA A 72 -7.86 -4.80 -14.02
CA ALA A 72 -6.75 -4.88 -14.95
C ALA A 72 -5.39 -4.66 -14.26
N TRP A 73 -5.35 -3.92 -13.16
CA TRP A 73 -4.11 -3.65 -12.41
C TRP A 73 -3.62 -4.87 -11.61
N LEU A 74 -4.53 -5.76 -11.23
CA LEU A 74 -4.17 -7.02 -10.58
C LEU A 74 -3.72 -8.05 -11.62
N ILE A 75 -4.39 -8.10 -12.77
CA ILE A 75 -4.08 -9.05 -13.86
C ILE A 75 -2.79 -8.67 -14.59
N GLY A 76 -2.68 -7.42 -15.00
CA GLY A 76 -1.53 -6.89 -15.75
C GLY A 76 -0.44 -6.28 -14.87
N GLY A 77 -0.61 -6.34 -13.55
CA GLY A 77 0.35 -5.80 -12.59
C GLY A 77 0.69 -4.32 -12.86
N LEU A 78 1.96 -3.98 -12.66
CA LEU A 78 2.45 -2.64 -12.89
C LEU A 78 2.22 -2.17 -14.32
N ASP A 79 2.28 -3.03 -15.33
CA ASP A 79 2.17 -2.62 -16.74
C ASP A 79 0.80 -2.03 -17.08
N ALA A 80 -0.26 -2.58 -16.48
CA ALA A 80 -1.63 -2.08 -16.60
C ALA A 80 -1.95 -0.91 -15.65
N SER A 81 -1.08 -0.62 -14.68
CA SER A 81 -1.24 0.46 -13.72
C SER A 81 -0.84 1.83 -14.27
N ASP A 82 -1.30 2.89 -13.60
CA ASP A 82 -0.97 4.27 -13.96
C ASP A 82 0.53 4.56 -13.90
N ARG A 83 1.00 5.44 -14.81
CA ARG A 83 2.41 5.87 -14.88
C ARG A 83 2.90 6.46 -13.55
N LYS A 84 2.02 7.08 -12.76
CA LYS A 84 2.36 7.61 -11.43
C LYS A 84 2.78 6.50 -10.46
N LEU A 85 2.12 5.35 -10.48
CA LEU A 85 2.44 4.21 -9.63
C LEU A 85 3.75 3.54 -10.05
N LYS A 86 3.97 3.41 -11.36
CA LYS A 86 5.25 2.89 -11.90
C LYS A 86 6.47 3.68 -11.41
N LYS A 87 6.36 5.00 -11.24
CA LYS A 87 7.45 5.84 -10.71
C LYS A 87 7.77 5.56 -9.25
N ILE A 88 6.78 5.16 -8.46
CA ILE A 88 6.95 4.86 -7.04
C ILE A 88 7.71 3.54 -6.84
N THR A 89 7.70 2.63 -7.83
CA THR A 89 8.33 1.30 -7.73
C THR A 89 9.78 1.34 -7.28
N GLN A 90 10.59 2.26 -7.82
CA GLN A 90 11.99 2.39 -7.42
C GLN A 90 12.13 2.83 -5.96
N LEU A 91 11.37 3.84 -5.54
CA LEU A 91 11.38 4.32 -4.16
C LEU A 91 10.87 3.23 -3.20
N ASN A 92 9.82 2.49 -3.58
CA ASN A 92 9.30 1.36 -2.81
C ASN A 92 10.37 0.28 -2.59
N ALA A 93 11.12 -0.08 -3.65
CA ALA A 93 12.21 -1.04 -3.53
C ALA A 93 13.34 -0.57 -2.60
N LEU A 94 13.69 0.72 -2.65
CA LEU A 94 14.69 1.31 -1.74
C LEU A 94 14.19 1.32 -0.30
N LEU A 95 12.96 1.79 -0.05
CA LEU A 95 12.36 1.78 1.28
C LEU A 95 12.35 0.36 1.89
N ALA A 96 12.05 -0.65 1.07
CA ALA A 96 11.95 -2.03 1.53
C ALA A 96 13.31 -2.68 1.86
N HIS A 97 14.36 -2.38 1.10
CA HIS A 97 15.62 -3.15 1.17
C HIS A 97 16.85 -2.33 1.54
N GLN A 98 16.89 -1.05 1.17
CA GLN A 98 18.05 -0.17 1.35
C GLN A 98 17.60 1.29 1.61
N PRO A 99 16.86 1.55 2.70
CA PRO A 99 16.28 2.88 2.95
C PRO A 99 17.35 3.98 3.07
N TRP A 100 18.58 3.65 3.47
CA TRP A 100 19.71 4.58 3.54
C TRP A 100 20.23 5.05 2.18
N ALA A 101 19.90 4.36 1.08
CA ALA A 101 20.31 4.74 -0.27
C ALA A 101 19.36 5.75 -0.94
N ILE A 102 18.28 6.15 -0.25
CA ILE A 102 17.35 7.16 -0.75
C ILE A 102 18.07 8.51 -0.83
N SER A 103 17.88 9.18 -1.96
CA SER A 103 18.46 10.50 -2.25
C SER A 103 17.37 11.47 -2.72
N PRO A 104 17.61 12.79 -2.70
CA PRO A 104 16.67 13.77 -3.22
C PRO A 104 16.23 13.50 -4.68
N ASP A 105 17.09 12.90 -5.50
CA ASP A 105 16.77 12.54 -6.89
C ASP A 105 15.62 11.53 -6.99
N HIS A 106 15.57 10.56 -6.07
CA HIS A 106 14.49 9.58 -6.01
C HIS A 106 13.14 10.24 -5.67
N ILE A 107 13.16 11.30 -4.88
CA ILE A 107 11.97 12.08 -4.52
C ILE A 107 11.58 13.02 -5.67
N ALA A 108 12.56 13.68 -6.27
CA ALA A 108 12.43 14.56 -7.42
C ALA A 108 11.67 13.89 -8.58
N VAL A 109 12.04 12.66 -8.96
CA VAL A 109 11.42 11.92 -10.08
C VAL A 109 9.90 11.78 -9.93
N LEU A 110 9.37 11.79 -8.70
CA LEU A 110 7.93 11.74 -8.44
C LEU A 110 7.21 13.02 -8.92
N PHE A 111 7.91 14.16 -8.94
CA PHE A 111 7.38 15.47 -9.33
C PHE A 111 7.62 15.83 -10.81
N TYR A 112 8.79 15.50 -11.38
CA TYR A 112 9.32 16.12 -12.61
C TYR A 112 8.71 15.69 -13.96
N LEU A 113 7.55 15.05 -14.02
CA LEU A 113 6.93 14.60 -15.28
C LEU A 113 5.43 14.91 -15.34
N LEU A 114 5.05 16.04 -14.74
CA LEU A 114 3.80 16.77 -14.99
C LEU A 114 3.98 17.88 -16.05
N LEU A 115 5.16 17.96 -16.68
CA LEU A 115 5.47 18.76 -17.86
C LEU A 115 5.71 17.82 -19.06
#